data_AF-A0A859IA94-F1
#
_entry.id   AF-A0A859IA94-F1
#
_cell.length_a   1.000
_cell.length_b   1.000
_cell.length_c   1.000
_cell.angle_alpha   90.00
_cell.angle_beta   90.00
_cell.angle_gamma   90.00
#
_symmetry.space_group_name_H-M   'P 1'
#
loop_
_entity.id
_entity.type
_entity.pdbx_description
1 polymer ?
#
loop_
_entity_poly.entity_id
_entity_poly.type
_entity_poly.pdbx_seq_one_letter_code
_entity_poly.pdbx_strand_id
1 'polypeptide(L)'
;MENNIIKEPKLIKLGCYNATPHTGLVLSLPSKTFHEIDIDTIYFDDGIRIIPENQCYAIEDLLKLSNGAKNIYLFTFNVQKRKKIISLPDSLDPYQTIRDWKRENNLYTFPPLIKEDEYEEEIKEAETYFEVTSPSNKKFNIPFKVKIISHLFETDNTIYLIFCNDYSLKIKLVEEYKTNYINWLNQCYIKYGHYYSGEEVRNKLGRYSRWLYNENGTSYYYKYVDGIFFDDWYIDGNDCCSGGDRWQKRTYYQFLDTTRPPKKPKELD
;
A
#
# COMPACT_ATOMS: atom_id res chain seq x y z
N MET A 1 -16.88 -43.36 -22.56
CA MET A 1 -18.35 -43.23 -22.48
C MET A 1 -18.72 -41.97 -23.21
N GLU A 2 -19.68 -42.01 -24.13
CA GLU A 2 -20.26 -40.77 -24.67
C GLU A 2 -21.21 -40.21 -23.62
N ASN A 3 -20.89 -39.03 -23.08
CA ASN A 3 -21.82 -38.33 -22.22
C ASN A 3 -23.00 -37.88 -23.09
N ASN A 4 -24.23 -38.25 -22.70
CA ASN A 4 -25.47 -37.90 -23.41
C ASN A 4 -25.78 -36.40 -23.28
N ILE A 5 -24.96 -35.56 -23.91
CA ILE A 5 -25.09 -34.10 -23.91
C ILE A 5 -26.20 -33.70 -24.89
N ILE A 6 -27.39 -33.46 -24.36
CA ILE A 6 -28.53 -32.94 -25.11
C ILE A 6 -28.27 -31.46 -25.43
N LYS A 7 -28.27 -31.10 -26.72
CA LYS A 7 -28.11 -29.70 -27.18
C LYS A 7 -29.44 -28.96 -27.39
N GLU A 8 -30.56 -29.69 -27.41
CA GLU A 8 -31.88 -29.13 -27.63
C GLU A 8 -32.52 -28.67 -26.30
N PRO A 9 -33.26 -27.54 -26.27
CA PRO A 9 -33.97 -27.10 -25.07
C PRO A 9 -35.01 -28.13 -24.59
N LYS A 10 -34.74 -28.80 -23.47
CA LYS A 10 -35.70 -29.71 -22.84
C LYS A 10 -36.61 -28.94 -21.89
N LEU A 11 -37.91 -28.98 -22.14
CA LEU A 11 -38.90 -28.27 -21.32
C LEU A 11 -39.13 -29.04 -20.01
N ILE A 12 -38.80 -28.40 -18.89
CA ILE A 12 -38.92 -28.97 -17.54
C ILE A 12 -40.21 -28.45 -16.89
N LYS A 13 -41.10 -29.37 -16.53
CA LYS A 13 -42.35 -29.07 -15.81
C LYS A 13 -42.04 -28.83 -14.33
N LEU A 14 -41.94 -27.55 -13.95
CA LEU A 14 -41.68 -27.10 -12.57
C LEU A 14 -42.75 -27.61 -11.60
N GLY A 15 -42.34 -28.21 -10.47
CA GLY A 15 -43.28 -28.68 -9.44
C GLY A 15 -42.69 -29.27 -8.16
N CYS A 16 -41.37 -29.19 -7.95
CA CYS A 16 -40.68 -29.96 -6.90
C CYS A 16 -39.76 -29.05 -6.08
N TYR A 17 -40.03 -28.91 -4.78
CA TYR A 17 -39.15 -28.23 -3.82
C TYR A 17 -38.72 -29.23 -2.74
N ASN A 18 -37.47 -29.15 -2.27
CA ASN A 18 -37.09 -29.80 -1.02
C ASN A 18 -37.77 -29.03 0.11
N ALA A 19 -38.62 -29.70 0.90
CA ALA A 19 -39.27 -29.11 2.05
C ALA A 19 -39.08 -30.03 3.25
N THR A 20 -38.50 -29.48 4.32
CA THR A 20 -38.63 -30.03 5.67
C THR A 20 -40.12 -30.15 6.03
N PRO A 21 -40.58 -31.26 6.64
CA PRO A 21 -42.00 -31.56 6.83
C PRO A 21 -42.75 -30.57 7.74
N HIS A 22 -42.05 -29.67 8.43
CA HIS A 22 -42.63 -28.72 9.37
C HIS A 22 -42.34 -27.23 9.10
N THR A 23 -41.40 -26.90 8.21
CA THR A 23 -40.97 -25.50 7.99
C THR A 23 -40.87 -25.06 6.54
N GLY A 24 -40.97 -25.96 5.56
CA GLY A 24 -40.90 -25.59 4.13
C GLY A 24 -39.54 -25.08 3.67
N LEU A 25 -38.48 -25.32 4.45
CA LEU A 25 -37.13 -24.87 4.15
C LEU A 25 -36.44 -25.80 3.15
N VAL A 26 -35.81 -25.19 2.16
CA VAL A 26 -34.93 -25.86 1.19
C VAL A 26 -33.59 -26.14 1.87
N LEU A 27 -33.41 -27.35 2.38
CA LEU A 27 -32.10 -27.83 2.83
C LEU A 27 -31.15 -28.01 1.66
N SER A 28 -29.87 -27.67 1.88
CA SER A 28 -28.77 -28.00 0.97
C SER A 28 -28.73 -29.50 0.73
N LEU A 29 -28.71 -29.90 -0.53
CA LEU A 29 -28.56 -31.30 -0.93
C LEU A 29 -27.15 -31.83 -0.61
N PRO A 30 -26.97 -33.16 -0.55
CA PRO A 30 -25.70 -33.78 -0.16
C PRO A 30 -24.52 -33.42 -1.05
N SER A 31 -23.32 -33.76 -0.55
CA SER A 31 -21.96 -33.50 -1.06
C SER A 31 -21.88 -32.91 -2.48
N LYS A 32 -21.17 -31.77 -2.57
CA LYS A 32 -20.98 -30.99 -3.80
C LYS A 32 -20.52 -31.78 -5.03
N THR A 33 -19.90 -32.95 -4.88
CA THR A 33 -19.25 -33.69 -5.97
C THR A 33 -19.98 -34.97 -6.37
N PHE A 34 -20.24 -35.15 -7.67
CA PHE A 34 -20.65 -36.42 -8.28
C PHE A 34 -19.70 -36.77 -9.42
N HIS A 35 -19.08 -37.96 -9.38
CA HIS A 35 -18.04 -38.37 -10.33
C HIS A 35 -16.98 -37.27 -10.60
N GLU A 36 -16.43 -36.69 -9.53
CA GLU A 36 -15.41 -35.61 -9.56
C GLU A 36 -15.89 -34.25 -10.11
N ILE A 37 -17.18 -34.11 -10.45
CA ILE A 37 -17.78 -32.86 -10.94
C ILE A 37 -18.53 -32.17 -9.79
N ASP A 38 -18.20 -30.89 -9.53
CA ASP A 38 -18.98 -30.03 -8.64
C ASP A 38 -20.38 -29.74 -9.22
N ILE A 39 -21.43 -30.02 -8.44
CA ILE A 39 -22.85 -29.88 -8.77
C ILE A 39 -23.42 -28.67 -8.04
N ASP A 40 -23.92 -27.69 -8.80
CA ASP A 40 -24.49 -26.46 -8.25
C ASP A 40 -25.92 -26.64 -7.74
N THR A 41 -26.72 -27.46 -8.43
CA THR A 41 -28.10 -27.78 -8.00
C THR A 41 -28.61 -29.09 -8.60
N ILE A 42 -29.67 -29.64 -8.02
CA ILE A 42 -30.29 -30.91 -8.41
C ILE A 42 -31.80 -30.72 -8.53
N TYR A 43 -32.40 -31.37 -9.52
CA TYR A 43 -33.82 -31.30 -9.82
C TYR A 43 -34.43 -32.70 -10.02
N PHE A 44 -35.70 -32.85 -9.66
CA PHE A 44 -36.48 -34.08 -9.79
C PHE A 44 -37.71 -33.80 -10.67
N ASP A 45 -38.03 -34.64 -11.67
CA ASP A 45 -39.28 -34.50 -12.41
C ASP A 45 -40.47 -35.24 -11.75
N ASP A 46 -41.61 -34.55 -11.67
CA ASP A 46 -42.92 -35.00 -11.16
C ASP A 46 -42.91 -35.72 -9.79
N GLY A 47 -42.78 -34.95 -8.69
CA GLY A 47 -43.09 -35.46 -7.34
C GLY A 47 -42.79 -34.50 -6.17
N ILE A 48 -43.44 -34.71 -5.03
CA ILE A 48 -43.08 -34.06 -3.75
C ILE A 48 -42.21 -35.03 -2.95
N ARG A 49 -41.08 -34.55 -2.41
CA ARG A 49 -40.15 -35.37 -1.61
C ARG A 49 -40.00 -34.81 -0.20
N ILE A 50 -40.29 -35.64 0.80
CA ILE A 50 -39.94 -35.39 2.19
C ILE A 50 -38.65 -36.17 2.47
N ILE A 51 -37.57 -35.45 2.79
CA ILE A 51 -36.30 -36.06 3.20
C ILE A 51 -36.35 -36.20 4.73
N PRO A 52 -36.03 -37.37 5.31
CA PRO A 52 -35.90 -37.52 6.76
C PRO A 52 -34.87 -36.53 7.32
N GLU A 53 -35.22 -35.82 8.38
CA GLU A 53 -34.29 -34.94 9.08
C GLU A 53 -33.13 -35.77 9.69
N ASN A 54 -31.94 -35.18 9.73
CA ASN A 54 -30.72 -35.72 10.34
C ASN A 54 -29.98 -36.86 9.58
N GLN A 55 -30.09 -36.94 8.26
CA GLN A 55 -29.21 -37.81 7.44
C GLN A 55 -28.48 -37.03 6.34
N CYS A 56 -27.14 -37.11 6.35
CA CYS A 56 -26.32 -36.77 5.18
C CYS A 56 -26.37 -37.96 4.21
N TYR A 57 -27.09 -37.79 3.12
CA TYR A 57 -27.09 -38.74 2.00
C TYR A 57 -25.81 -38.55 1.14
N ALA A 58 -25.57 -39.45 0.20
CA ALA A 58 -24.73 -39.18 -0.99
C ALA A 58 -25.62 -39.04 -2.23
N ILE A 59 -25.08 -38.55 -3.36
CA ILE A 59 -25.85 -38.46 -4.62
C ILE A 59 -26.22 -39.87 -5.12
N GLU A 60 -25.36 -40.86 -4.86
CA GLU A 60 -25.61 -42.28 -5.08
C GLU A 60 -26.77 -42.83 -4.25
N ASP A 61 -27.07 -42.23 -3.09
CA ASP A 61 -28.23 -42.63 -2.28
C ASP A 61 -29.52 -42.02 -2.82
N LEU A 62 -29.47 -40.80 -3.38
CA LEU A 62 -30.61 -40.20 -4.08
C LEU A 62 -31.07 -41.05 -5.27
N LEU A 63 -30.13 -41.74 -5.95
CA LEU A 63 -30.42 -42.70 -7.03
C LEU A 63 -31.12 -43.99 -6.57
N LYS A 64 -30.94 -44.39 -5.30
CA LYS A 64 -31.53 -45.62 -4.72
C LYS A 64 -32.97 -45.42 -4.21
N LEU A 65 -33.42 -44.17 -4.07
CA LEU A 65 -34.76 -43.85 -3.58
C LEU A 65 -35.83 -44.17 -4.66
N SER A 66 -36.61 -45.22 -4.42
CA SER A 66 -37.66 -45.73 -5.32
C SER A 66 -38.95 -44.89 -5.35
N ASN A 67 -38.85 -43.58 -5.08
CA ASN A 67 -39.97 -42.70 -4.73
C ASN A 67 -40.49 -41.81 -5.87
N GLY A 68 -40.71 -42.41 -7.06
CA GLY A 68 -41.67 -41.89 -8.05
C GLY A 68 -41.18 -40.82 -9.04
N ALA A 69 -40.09 -40.09 -8.78
CA ALA A 69 -39.51 -39.23 -9.82
C ALA A 69 -38.90 -40.09 -10.93
N LYS A 70 -39.15 -39.75 -12.19
CA LYS A 70 -38.71 -40.58 -13.33
C LYS A 70 -37.24 -40.35 -13.68
N ASN A 71 -36.75 -39.13 -13.47
CA ASN A 71 -35.37 -38.72 -13.72
C ASN A 71 -34.89 -37.77 -12.61
N ILE A 72 -33.58 -37.82 -12.35
CA ILE A 72 -32.85 -36.85 -11.54
C ILE A 72 -31.93 -36.07 -12.48
N TYR A 73 -31.97 -34.74 -12.41
CA TYR A 73 -31.14 -33.86 -13.23
C TYR A 73 -30.14 -33.17 -12.31
N LEU A 74 -28.85 -33.32 -12.61
CA LEU A 74 -27.77 -32.59 -11.95
C LEU A 74 -27.39 -31.40 -12.84
N PHE A 75 -27.30 -30.21 -12.27
CA PHE A 75 -26.91 -29.00 -12.98
C PHE A 75 -25.54 -28.52 -12.53
N THR A 76 -24.74 -28.13 -13.52
CA THR A 76 -23.53 -27.33 -13.32
C THR A 76 -23.69 -26.04 -14.12
N PHE A 77 -23.40 -24.91 -13.49
CA PHE A 77 -23.50 -23.59 -14.12
C PHE A 77 -22.11 -23.12 -14.53
N ASN A 78 -21.75 -23.34 -15.79
CA ASN A 78 -20.58 -22.70 -16.39
C ASN A 78 -20.85 -21.20 -16.66
N VAL A 79 -20.97 -20.40 -15.59
CA VAL A 79 -21.09 -18.95 -15.68
C VAL A 79 -19.70 -18.38 -15.96
N GLN A 80 -19.45 -18.02 -17.22
CA GLN A 80 -18.22 -17.33 -17.59
C GLN A 80 -18.16 -15.96 -16.90
N LYS A 81 -17.44 -15.87 -15.77
CA LYS A 81 -17.27 -14.61 -15.04
C LYS A 81 -16.46 -13.62 -15.87
N ARG A 82 -16.94 -12.37 -15.92
CA ARG A 82 -16.21 -11.23 -16.51
C ARG A 82 -15.06 -10.85 -15.59
N LYS A 83 -13.90 -10.47 -16.15
CA LYS A 83 -12.80 -9.90 -15.37
C LYS A 83 -12.86 -8.38 -15.48
N LYS A 84 -12.82 -7.67 -14.34
CA LYS A 84 -12.78 -6.21 -14.30
C LYS A 84 -11.58 -5.75 -13.47
N ILE A 85 -10.72 -4.95 -14.07
CA ILE A 85 -9.58 -4.32 -13.41
C ILE A 85 -9.95 -2.86 -13.15
N ILE A 86 -9.68 -2.37 -11.94
CA ILE A 86 -10.03 -1.01 -11.51
C ILE A 86 -8.80 -0.37 -10.85
N SER A 87 -8.25 0.66 -11.49
CA SER A 87 -7.28 1.55 -10.85
C SER A 87 -8.03 2.69 -10.19
N LEU A 88 -7.88 2.85 -8.88
CA LEU A 88 -8.35 4.03 -8.16
C LEU A 88 -7.33 5.17 -8.28
N PRO A 89 -7.75 6.44 -8.08
CA PRO A 89 -6.83 7.56 -7.93
C PRO A 89 -5.92 7.40 -6.70
N ASP A 90 -4.71 7.95 -6.77
CA ASP A 90 -3.75 7.85 -5.66
C ASP A 90 -4.28 8.48 -4.36
N SER A 91 -3.99 7.84 -3.22
CA SER A 91 -4.49 8.23 -1.90
C SER A 91 -3.44 7.99 -0.82
N LEU A 92 -3.46 8.79 0.26
CA LEU A 92 -2.59 8.58 1.44
C LEU A 92 -2.96 7.32 2.22
N ASP A 93 -4.20 6.82 2.08
CA ASP A 93 -4.64 5.54 2.61
C ASP A 93 -5.26 4.70 1.48
N PRO A 94 -4.43 3.96 0.71
CA PRO A 94 -4.92 3.14 -0.39
C PRO A 94 -5.88 2.02 0.05
N TYR A 95 -5.71 1.50 1.28
CA TYR A 95 -6.56 0.45 1.84
C TYR A 95 -7.97 0.97 2.11
N GLN A 96 -8.09 2.08 2.84
CA GLN A 96 -9.39 2.66 3.17
C GLN A 96 -10.08 3.19 1.90
N THR A 97 -9.33 3.70 0.93
CA THR A 97 -9.85 4.14 -0.38
C THR A 97 -10.52 3.00 -1.17
N ILE A 98 -9.93 1.80 -1.18
CA ILE A 98 -10.55 0.61 -1.78
C ILE A 98 -11.83 0.22 -1.02
N ARG A 99 -11.81 0.26 0.31
CA ARG A 99 -12.99 -0.10 1.13
C ARG A 99 -14.16 0.85 0.92
N ASP A 100 -13.91 2.14 0.84
CA ASP A 100 -14.98 3.12 0.62
C ASP A 100 -15.50 3.06 -0.80
N TRP A 101 -14.65 2.85 -1.81
CA TRP A 101 -15.12 2.54 -3.17
C TRP A 101 -16.02 1.29 -3.20
N LYS A 102 -15.65 0.21 -2.50
CA LYS A 102 -16.49 -1.00 -2.40
C LYS A 102 -17.84 -0.72 -1.71
N ARG A 103 -17.87 0.18 -0.73
CA ARG A 103 -19.12 0.62 -0.06
C ARG A 103 -20.02 1.41 -0.99
N GLU A 104 -19.48 2.43 -1.64
CA GLU A 104 -20.20 3.27 -2.62
C GLU A 104 -20.80 2.46 -3.77
N ASN A 105 -20.16 1.34 -4.15
CA ASN A 105 -20.62 0.44 -5.21
C ASN A 105 -21.48 -0.73 -4.72
N ASN A 106 -21.79 -0.83 -3.41
CA ASN A 106 -22.52 -1.95 -2.79
C ASN A 106 -21.87 -3.33 -2.99
N LEU A 107 -20.53 -3.38 -2.98
CA LEU A 107 -19.69 -4.58 -3.20
C LEU A 107 -18.98 -5.03 -1.90
N TYR A 108 -19.57 -4.78 -0.73
CA TYR A 108 -18.95 -4.97 0.58
C TYR A 108 -19.69 -5.93 1.53
N THR A 109 -20.80 -6.52 1.08
CA THR A 109 -21.63 -7.48 1.83
C THR A 109 -22.06 -8.65 0.94
N PHE A 110 -22.44 -9.76 1.57
CA PHE A 110 -23.18 -10.84 0.94
C PHE A 110 -24.70 -10.57 1.04
N PRO A 111 -25.48 -10.60 -0.06
CA PRO A 111 -25.08 -10.50 -1.47
C PRO A 111 -24.64 -9.07 -1.84
N PRO A 112 -23.93 -8.84 -2.96
CA PRO A 112 -23.62 -9.76 -4.07
C PRO A 112 -22.21 -10.38 -4.04
N LEU A 113 -21.46 -10.20 -2.95
CA LEU A 113 -20.11 -10.74 -2.80
C LEU A 113 -20.14 -12.27 -2.63
N ILE A 114 -19.47 -13.05 -3.48
CA ILE A 114 -19.35 -14.52 -3.38
C ILE A 114 -18.06 -14.94 -2.67
N LYS A 115 -16.93 -14.31 -3.04
CA LYS A 115 -15.59 -14.63 -2.55
C LYS A 115 -14.82 -13.33 -2.35
N GLU A 116 -14.05 -13.26 -1.28
CA GLU A 116 -13.16 -12.15 -0.97
C GLU A 116 -11.84 -12.74 -0.48
N ASP A 117 -10.75 -12.43 -1.18
CA ASP A 117 -9.41 -12.77 -0.73
C ASP A 117 -8.86 -11.68 0.21
N GLU A 118 -7.70 -11.90 0.80
CA GLU A 118 -7.03 -10.88 1.62
C GLU A 118 -6.56 -9.68 0.77
N TYR A 119 -6.24 -8.57 1.44
CA TYR A 119 -5.64 -7.41 0.79
C TYR A 119 -4.15 -7.66 0.61
N GLU A 120 -3.66 -7.55 -0.61
CA GLU A 120 -2.25 -7.66 -0.93
C GLU A 120 -1.60 -6.27 -0.79
N GLU A 121 -0.47 -6.22 -0.09
CA GLU A 121 0.32 -5.00 0.09
C GLU A 121 1.70 -5.18 -0.54
N GLU A 122 2.01 -4.33 -1.52
CA GLU A 122 3.32 -4.23 -2.13
C GLU A 122 3.94 -2.88 -1.76
N ILE A 123 5.14 -2.92 -1.17
CA ILE A 123 5.93 -1.73 -0.88
C ILE A 123 7.06 -1.62 -1.91
N LYS A 124 7.07 -0.54 -2.68
CA LYS A 124 8.13 -0.23 -3.64
C LYS A 124 9.03 0.87 -3.10
N GLU A 125 10.34 0.61 -3.10
CA GLU A 125 11.34 1.64 -2.84
C GLU A 125 11.54 2.50 -4.10
N ALA A 126 11.61 3.81 -3.89
CA ALA A 126 11.92 4.79 -4.92
C ALA A 126 12.91 5.81 -4.37
N GLU A 127 13.67 6.45 -5.26
CA GLU A 127 14.58 7.53 -4.90
C GLU A 127 14.42 8.73 -5.83
N THR A 128 14.65 9.92 -5.26
CA THR A 128 15.02 11.10 -6.04
C THR A 128 16.36 11.62 -5.52
N TYR A 129 16.94 12.58 -6.23
CA TYR A 129 18.16 13.24 -5.79
C TYR A 129 18.20 14.71 -6.20
N PHE A 130 19.11 15.44 -5.58
CA PHE A 130 19.55 16.75 -6.05
C PHE A 130 21.05 16.91 -5.78
N GLU A 131 21.69 17.86 -6.46
CA GLU A 131 23.13 18.11 -6.33
C GLU A 131 23.37 19.60 -6.02
N VAL A 132 24.31 19.86 -5.11
CA VAL A 132 24.90 21.19 -4.95
C VAL A 132 26.23 21.19 -5.69
N THR A 133 26.36 22.01 -6.74
CA THR A 133 27.49 21.96 -7.69
C THR A 133 28.60 22.98 -7.42
N SER A 134 28.31 24.04 -6.67
CA SER A 134 29.27 25.08 -6.30
C SER A 134 29.44 25.10 -4.78
N PRO A 135 30.67 25.14 -4.25
CA PRO A 135 31.97 25.24 -4.93
C PRO A 135 32.55 23.85 -5.26
N SER A 136 31.91 22.78 -4.79
CA SER A 136 32.27 21.38 -5.02
C SER A 136 31.01 20.54 -5.04
N ASN A 137 30.95 19.53 -5.92
CA ASN A 137 29.76 18.69 -6.06
C ASN A 137 29.47 17.90 -4.77
N LYS A 138 28.23 17.98 -4.27
CA LYS A 138 27.66 17.03 -3.32
C LYS A 138 26.25 16.61 -3.75
N LYS A 139 26.08 15.31 -3.98
CA LYS A 139 24.79 14.67 -4.23
C LYS A 139 24.08 14.31 -2.93
N PHE A 140 22.77 14.57 -2.90
CA PHE A 140 21.86 14.19 -1.82
C PHE A 140 20.78 13.28 -2.39
N ASN A 141 20.69 12.05 -1.87
CA ASN A 141 19.64 11.10 -2.23
C ASN A 141 18.48 11.20 -1.22
N ILE A 142 17.24 11.13 -1.70
CA ILE A 142 16.02 11.11 -0.90
C ILE A 142 15.29 9.80 -1.23
N PRO A 143 15.56 8.70 -0.49
CA PRO A 143 14.80 7.47 -0.62
C PRO A 143 13.43 7.61 0.04
N PHE A 144 12.40 7.07 -0.58
CA PHE A 144 11.04 7.03 -0.07
C PHE A 144 10.34 5.73 -0.46
N LYS A 145 9.34 5.33 0.33
CA LYS A 145 8.55 4.12 0.07
C LYS A 145 7.17 4.48 -0.47
N VAL A 146 6.73 3.73 -1.47
CA VAL A 146 5.43 3.83 -2.13
C VAL A 146 4.63 2.59 -1.77
N LYS A 147 3.41 2.77 -1.29
CA LYS A 147 2.49 1.70 -0.92
C LYS A 147 1.52 1.47 -2.08
N ILE A 148 1.41 0.22 -2.51
CA ILE A 148 0.39 -0.26 -3.45
C ILE A 148 -0.44 -1.30 -2.73
N ILE A 149 -1.76 -1.11 -2.71
CA ILE A 149 -2.70 -2.12 -2.23
C ILE A 149 -3.49 -2.65 -3.42
N SER A 150 -3.54 -3.97 -3.56
CA SER A 150 -4.47 -4.69 -4.44
C SER A 150 -5.48 -5.49 -3.62
N HIS A 151 -6.68 -5.67 -4.17
CA HIS A 151 -7.71 -6.50 -3.60
C HIS A 151 -8.45 -7.30 -4.67
N LEU A 152 -8.57 -8.60 -4.46
CA LEU A 152 -9.24 -9.55 -5.36
C LEU A 152 -10.54 -10.04 -4.70
N PHE A 153 -11.65 -9.90 -5.41
CA PHE A 153 -12.94 -10.40 -4.95
C PHE A 153 -13.88 -10.75 -6.11
N GLU A 154 -14.89 -11.56 -5.83
CA GLU A 154 -15.81 -12.10 -6.83
C GLU A 154 -17.26 -11.87 -6.45
N THR A 155 -18.09 -11.70 -7.49
CA THR A 155 -19.55 -11.75 -7.45
C THR A 155 -20.05 -12.88 -8.34
N ASP A 156 -21.37 -13.03 -8.45
CA ASP A 156 -22.07 -14.00 -9.31
C ASP A 156 -21.52 -14.08 -10.74
N ASN A 157 -21.20 -12.92 -11.33
CA ASN A 157 -20.85 -12.79 -12.75
C ASN A 157 -19.53 -12.07 -13.03
N THR A 158 -18.84 -11.54 -12.01
CA THR A 158 -17.64 -10.70 -12.20
C THR A 158 -16.57 -10.98 -11.15
N ILE A 159 -15.32 -11.09 -11.60
CA ILE A 159 -14.11 -11.10 -10.78
C ILE A 159 -13.50 -9.69 -10.86
N TYR A 160 -13.31 -9.05 -9.71
CA TYR A 160 -12.77 -7.71 -9.57
C TYR A 160 -11.33 -7.78 -9.05
N LEU A 161 -10.40 -7.18 -9.78
CA LEU A 161 -9.09 -6.78 -9.25
C LEU A 161 -9.09 -5.27 -9.14
N ILE A 162 -9.11 -4.75 -7.91
CA ILE A 162 -9.02 -3.31 -7.64
C ILE A 162 -7.68 -2.99 -7.01
N PHE A 163 -7.07 -1.87 -7.39
CA PHE A 163 -5.83 -1.41 -6.78
C PHE A 163 -5.80 0.11 -6.60
N CYS A 164 -5.06 0.54 -5.59
CA CYS A 164 -4.83 1.93 -5.23
C CYS A 164 -3.38 2.07 -4.74
N ASN A 165 -2.79 3.24 -4.89
CA ASN A 165 -1.42 3.50 -4.46
C ASN A 165 -1.26 4.94 -3.91
N ASP A 166 -0.09 5.30 -3.40
CA ASP A 166 0.18 6.64 -2.85
C ASP A 166 1.24 7.45 -3.64
N TYR A 167 1.69 6.96 -4.80
CA TYR A 167 2.87 7.46 -5.55
C TYR A 167 2.85 8.96 -5.81
N SER A 168 1.81 9.48 -6.46
CA SER A 168 1.75 10.90 -6.87
C SER A 168 1.66 11.86 -5.68
N LEU A 169 1.25 11.36 -4.51
CA LEU A 169 1.21 12.12 -3.27
C LEU A 169 2.59 12.11 -2.59
N LYS A 170 3.27 10.96 -2.56
CA LYS A 170 4.68 10.85 -2.13
C LYS A 170 5.58 11.76 -2.95
N ILE A 171 5.43 11.79 -4.28
CA ILE A 171 6.22 12.67 -5.16
C ILE A 171 6.06 14.16 -4.80
N LYS A 172 4.85 14.61 -4.49
CA LYS A 172 4.61 16.01 -4.06
C LYS A 172 5.30 16.33 -2.74
N LEU A 173 5.17 15.44 -1.75
CA LEU A 173 5.83 15.58 -0.44
C LEU A 173 7.38 15.55 -0.57
N VAL A 174 7.90 14.73 -1.48
CA VAL A 174 9.33 14.65 -1.81
C VAL A 174 9.84 15.98 -2.39
N GLU A 175 9.14 16.57 -3.37
CA GLU A 175 9.55 17.83 -3.98
C GLU A 175 9.41 19.03 -3.02
N GLU A 176 8.40 19.04 -2.14
CA GLU A 176 8.30 20.03 -1.06
C GLU A 176 9.44 19.90 -0.06
N TYR A 177 9.72 18.68 0.43
CA TYR A 177 10.84 18.40 1.33
C TYR A 177 12.19 18.80 0.71
N LYS A 178 12.43 18.42 -0.56
CA LYS A 178 13.61 18.81 -1.35
C LYS A 178 13.75 20.32 -1.47
N THR A 179 12.66 21.04 -1.75
CA THR A 179 12.66 22.52 -1.82
C THR A 179 13.05 23.14 -0.48
N ASN A 180 12.42 22.69 0.62
CA ASN A 180 12.73 23.15 1.97
C ASN A 180 14.18 22.84 2.37
N TYR A 181 14.69 21.67 2.00
CA TYR A 181 16.05 21.25 2.29
C TYR A 181 17.09 22.07 1.49
N ILE A 182 16.84 22.32 0.20
CA ILE A 182 17.67 23.22 -0.62
C ILE A 182 17.67 24.65 -0.04
N ASN A 183 16.52 25.15 0.41
CA ASN A 183 16.45 26.46 1.07
C ASN A 183 17.27 26.49 2.37
N TRP A 184 17.23 25.42 3.18
CA TRP A 184 18.10 25.30 4.35
C TRP A 184 19.60 25.28 3.97
N LEU A 185 20.00 24.47 2.99
CA LEU A 185 21.38 24.47 2.47
C LEU A 185 21.82 25.85 1.97
N ASN A 186 20.91 26.60 1.34
CA ASN A 186 21.12 27.97 0.88
C ASN A 186 21.19 29.00 2.02
N GLN A 187 20.61 28.75 3.20
CA GLN A 187 20.73 29.64 4.35
C GLN A 187 22.01 29.42 5.17
N CYS A 188 22.55 28.19 5.24
CA CYS A 188 23.68 27.82 6.10
C CYS A 188 24.84 28.84 6.09
N TYR A 189 25.29 29.28 7.26
CA TYR A 189 26.42 30.19 7.39
C TYR A 189 27.69 29.66 6.71
N ILE A 190 28.00 28.38 6.96
CA ILE A 190 29.10 27.64 6.32
C ILE A 190 28.52 26.72 5.25
N LYS A 191 29.12 26.74 4.08
CA LYS A 191 28.76 25.89 2.93
C LYS A 191 29.80 24.79 2.71
N TYR A 192 29.34 23.64 2.22
CA TYR A 192 30.20 22.55 1.79
C TYR A 192 31.23 23.01 0.75
N GLY A 193 32.48 22.57 0.89
CA GLY A 193 33.61 22.86 -0.01
C GLY A 193 34.10 24.31 -0.02
N HIS A 194 33.45 25.24 0.68
CA HIS A 194 33.89 26.63 0.68
C HIS A 194 35.12 26.83 1.57
N TYR A 195 35.98 27.73 1.11
CA TYR A 195 37.07 28.30 1.89
C TYR A 195 36.54 29.49 2.68
N TYR A 196 36.75 29.51 3.99
CA TYR A 196 36.45 30.66 4.85
C TYR A 196 37.67 31.03 5.69
N SER A 197 37.92 32.32 5.86
CA SER A 197 38.83 32.84 6.90
C SER A 197 38.15 32.86 8.27
N GLY A 198 38.94 32.93 9.35
CA GLY A 198 38.40 33.11 10.70
C GLY A 198 37.54 34.37 10.83
N GLU A 199 37.90 35.45 10.14
CA GLU A 199 37.09 36.67 10.08
C GLU A 199 35.75 36.46 9.34
N GLU A 200 35.72 35.71 8.23
CA GLU A 200 34.46 35.38 7.53
C GLU A 200 33.53 34.54 8.41
N VAL A 201 34.07 33.53 9.11
CA VAL A 201 33.32 32.71 10.08
C VAL A 201 32.77 33.58 11.21
N ARG A 202 33.60 34.47 11.79
CA ARG A 202 33.21 35.45 12.81
C ARG A 202 32.12 36.40 12.30
N ASN A 203 32.22 36.95 11.09
CA ASN A 203 31.23 37.90 10.57
C ASN A 203 29.88 37.25 10.28
N LYS A 204 29.87 35.93 10.04
CA LYS A 204 28.67 35.12 9.87
C LYS A 204 28.03 34.70 11.20
N LEU A 205 28.83 34.21 12.14
CA LEU A 205 28.34 33.65 13.40
C LEU A 205 28.30 34.70 14.52
N GLY A 206 29.24 35.61 14.62
CA GLY A 206 29.30 36.64 15.66
C GLY A 206 29.94 36.16 16.97
N ARG A 207 30.09 37.08 17.93
CA ARG A 207 30.82 36.89 19.20
C ARG A 207 29.99 36.18 20.30
N TYR A 208 29.45 35.00 20.04
CA TYR A 208 28.80 34.18 21.08
C TYR A 208 28.80 32.69 20.73
N SER A 209 29.13 31.85 21.72
CA SER A 209 29.16 30.39 21.57
C SER A 209 27.75 29.80 21.40
N ARG A 210 27.61 28.71 20.64
CA ARG A 210 26.33 28.03 20.38
C ARG A 210 26.50 26.67 19.72
N TRP A 211 25.37 26.01 19.48
CA TRP A 211 25.27 24.87 18.59
C TRP A 211 25.04 25.28 17.13
N LEU A 212 25.75 24.60 16.24
CA LEU A 212 25.51 24.52 14.81
C LEU A 212 25.04 23.10 14.48
N TYR A 213 24.38 22.93 13.34
CA TYR A 213 23.90 21.65 12.83
C TYR A 213 24.34 21.46 11.39
N ASN A 214 24.82 20.26 11.06
CA ASN A 214 25.14 19.88 9.69
C ASN A 214 23.92 19.34 8.92
N GLU A 215 24.13 19.02 7.65
CA GLU A 215 23.11 18.46 6.76
C GLU A 215 22.47 17.15 7.25
N ASN A 216 23.15 16.39 8.12
CA ASN A 216 22.65 15.16 8.75
C ASN A 216 21.97 15.42 10.11
N GLY A 217 21.90 16.68 10.54
CA GLY A 217 21.40 17.08 11.87
C GLY A 217 22.38 16.82 13.02
N THR A 218 23.63 16.40 12.73
CA THR A 218 24.70 16.28 13.73
C THR A 218 25.06 17.67 14.27
N SER A 219 25.19 17.79 15.58
CA SER A 219 25.49 19.06 16.25
C SER A 219 26.99 19.29 16.41
N TYR A 220 27.43 20.50 16.09
CA TYR A 220 28.80 21.01 16.28
C TYR A 220 28.76 22.21 17.22
N TYR A 221 29.67 22.32 18.18
CA TYR A 221 29.74 23.47 19.07
C TYR A 221 30.68 24.55 18.52
N TYR A 222 30.09 25.68 18.12
CA TYR A 222 30.85 26.90 17.87
C TYR A 222 31.19 27.55 19.22
N LYS A 223 32.47 27.62 19.55
CA LYS A 223 33.00 28.24 20.77
C LYS A 223 33.69 29.55 20.42
N TYR A 224 33.21 30.66 20.97
CA TYR A 224 33.92 31.92 21.03
C TYR A 224 34.66 32.02 22.37
N VAL A 225 35.90 32.52 22.32
CA VAL A 225 36.70 32.90 23.49
C VAL A 225 37.13 34.36 23.32
N ASP A 226 36.71 35.20 24.26
CA ASP A 226 37.15 36.59 24.35
C ASP A 226 38.59 36.66 24.90
N GLY A 227 39.39 37.61 24.43
CA GLY A 227 40.81 37.68 24.73
C GLY A 227 41.36 39.10 24.66
N ILE A 228 42.39 39.36 25.49
CA ILE A 228 42.90 40.71 25.78
C ILE A 228 43.42 41.46 24.55
N PHE A 229 43.94 40.72 23.56
CA PHE A 229 44.48 41.28 22.30
C PHE A 229 43.81 40.70 21.06
N PHE A 230 43.41 39.41 21.11
CA PHE A 230 42.76 38.71 20.01
C PHE A 230 41.62 37.84 20.56
N ASP A 231 40.52 37.83 19.82
CA ASP A 231 39.42 36.87 19.96
C ASP A 231 39.84 35.53 19.32
N ASP A 232 39.45 34.40 19.91
CA ASP A 232 39.60 33.07 19.31
C ASP A 232 38.24 32.40 19.04
N TRP A 233 38.15 31.58 17.99
CA TRP A 233 36.94 30.85 17.61
C TRP A 233 37.22 29.41 17.21
N TYR A 234 36.38 28.48 17.66
CA TYR A 234 36.52 27.04 17.40
C TYR A 234 35.19 26.44 16.94
N ILE A 235 35.25 25.38 16.12
CA ILE A 235 34.11 24.50 15.81
C ILE A 235 34.53 23.08 16.22
N ASP A 236 33.83 22.52 17.22
CA ASP A 236 34.20 21.25 17.88
C ASP A 236 35.67 21.19 18.35
N GLY A 237 36.14 22.28 18.94
CA GLY A 237 37.53 22.41 19.42
C GLY A 237 38.57 22.58 18.31
N ASN A 238 38.20 22.42 17.03
CA ASN A 238 39.05 22.78 15.91
C ASN A 238 39.05 24.29 15.75
N ASP A 239 40.23 24.88 15.86
CA ASP A 239 40.46 26.30 15.67
C ASP A 239 39.99 26.77 14.27
N CYS A 240 39.35 27.94 14.19
CA CYS A 240 38.97 28.56 12.92
C CYS A 240 40.11 29.44 12.34
N CYS A 241 41.08 29.87 13.16
CA CYS A 241 42.19 30.74 12.77
C CYS A 241 43.44 30.52 13.65
N SER A 242 44.28 29.56 13.25
CA SER A 242 45.49 29.17 13.96
C SER A 242 46.55 30.27 14.03
N GLY A 243 46.77 30.84 15.22
CA GLY A 243 47.95 31.65 15.55
C GLY A 243 47.81 33.16 15.31
N GLY A 244 46.61 33.72 15.43
CA GLY A 244 46.38 35.18 15.39
C GLY A 244 46.30 35.80 13.99
N ASP A 245 46.67 35.06 12.94
CA ASP A 245 46.41 35.46 11.55
C ASP A 245 44.95 35.14 11.17
N ARG A 246 44.08 36.14 11.32
CA ARG A 246 42.65 36.07 10.97
C ARG A 246 42.40 35.81 9.47
N TRP A 247 43.43 35.94 8.63
CA TRP A 247 43.35 35.72 7.19
C TRP A 247 43.60 34.26 6.76
N GLN A 248 44.07 33.39 7.67
CA GLN A 248 44.17 31.95 7.38
C GLN A 248 42.81 31.37 7.00
N LYS A 249 42.77 30.63 5.90
CA LYS A 249 41.55 30.04 5.34
C LYS A 249 41.51 28.53 5.56
N ARG A 250 40.32 28.00 5.86
CA ARG A 250 40.06 26.56 5.98
C ARG A 250 38.90 26.16 5.06
N THR A 251 38.99 24.97 4.47
CA THR A 251 37.92 24.38 3.67
C THR A 251 36.99 23.57 4.57
N TYR A 252 35.68 23.83 4.48
CA TYR A 252 34.69 23.12 5.29
C TYR A 252 33.91 22.11 4.44
N TYR A 253 34.05 20.82 4.71
CA TYR A 253 33.35 19.75 3.97
C TYR A 253 31.99 19.38 4.57
N GLN A 254 31.32 20.37 5.16
CA GLN A 254 29.99 20.27 5.76
C GLN A 254 29.22 21.57 5.54
N PHE A 255 27.90 21.49 5.46
CA PHE A 255 27.07 22.66 5.70
C PHE A 255 26.97 22.86 7.22
N LEU A 256 26.95 24.11 7.70
CA LEU A 256 26.67 24.38 9.12
C LEU A 256 25.75 25.58 9.25
N ASP A 257 24.64 25.39 9.97
CA ASP A 257 23.68 26.44 10.33
C ASP A 257 23.31 26.41 11.81
N THR A 258 22.74 27.49 12.35
CA THR A 258 22.22 27.52 13.73
C THR A 258 20.88 26.82 13.89
N THR A 259 20.15 26.61 12.78
CA THR A 259 18.92 25.82 12.72
C THR A 259 19.21 24.40 12.26
N ARG A 260 18.39 23.44 12.69
CA ARG A 260 18.48 22.05 12.20
C ARG A 260 17.95 21.95 10.76
N PRO A 261 18.48 21.02 9.93
CA PRO A 261 17.89 20.74 8.63
C PRO A 261 16.42 20.29 8.76
N PRO A 262 15.59 20.50 7.72
CA PRO A 262 14.23 20.00 7.69
C PRO A 262 14.19 18.50 7.95
N LYS A 263 13.20 18.04 8.70
CA LYS A 263 12.97 16.60 8.90
C LYS A 263 12.27 16.04 7.67
N LYS A 264 12.69 14.85 7.23
CA LYS A 264 11.94 14.06 6.26
C LYS A 264 10.50 13.81 6.81
N PRO A 265 9.44 14.06 6.03
CA PRO A 265 8.07 13.68 6.38
C PRO A 265 7.98 12.19 6.69
N LYS A 266 7.24 11.81 7.73
CA LYS A 266 7.05 10.39 8.14
C LYS A 266 6.30 9.60 7.08
N GLU A 267 5.47 10.31 6.32
CA GLU A 267 4.70 9.85 5.19
C GLU A 267 5.59 9.35 4.04
N LEU A 268 6.91 9.61 4.07
CA LEU A 268 7.87 9.15 3.08
C LEU A 268 8.74 7.96 3.55
N ASP A 269 8.57 7.47 4.77
CA ASP A 269 9.32 6.33 5.33
C ASP A 269 8.71 4.96 5.03
#